data_AF-A0A1H3IT92-F1
#
_entry.id   AF-A0A1H3IT92-F1
#
_cell.length_a   1.000
_cell.length_b   1.000
_cell.length_c   1.000
_cell.angle_alpha   90.00
_cell.angle_beta   90.00
_cell.angle_gamma   90.00
#
_symmetry.space_group_name_H-M   'P 1'
#
loop_
_entity.id
_entity.type
_entity.pdbx_description
1 polymer ?
#
loop_
_entity_poly.entity_id
_entity_poly.type
_entity_poly.pdbx_seq_one_letter_code
_entity_poly.pdbx_strand_id
1 'polypeptide(L)'
;MYLLKSSQYELSKALIVKGHFHWFQDQFPAALTYYQEAVHLSRRYGYKQREYTALLKSSNCFDKMGDKLQKCDCLEEMHRLQNELFIISEVEIYEA
;
A
#
# COMPACT_ATOMS: atom_id res chain seq x y z
N MET A 1 -24.55 -0.50 4.18
CA MET A 1 -23.32 -0.91 3.47
C MET A 1 -22.31 0.23 3.29
N TYR A 2 -22.73 1.46 2.98
CA TYR A 2 -21.83 2.63 2.82
C TYR A 2 -20.99 2.97 4.06
N LEU A 3 -21.57 2.93 5.26
CA LEU A 3 -20.84 3.21 6.51
C LEU A 3 -19.69 2.22 6.77
N LEU A 4 -19.88 0.94 6.43
CA LEU A 4 -18.83 -0.07 6.55
C LEU A 4 -17.69 0.21 5.56
N LYS A 5 -18.00 0.55 4.30
CA LYS A 5 -16.97 0.93 3.32
C LYS A 5 -16.16 2.15 3.81
N SER A 6 -16.83 3.23 4.20
CA SER A 6 -16.16 4.42 4.75
C SER A 6 -15.26 4.11 5.94
N SER A 7 -15.72 3.31 6.90
CA SER A 7 -14.90 2.88 8.04
C SER A 7 -13.66 2.08 7.61
N GLN A 8 -13.78 1.19 6.63
CA GLN A 8 -12.66 0.38 6.15
C GLN A 8 -11.68 1.19 5.30
N TYR A 9 -12.14 2.25 4.63
CA TYR A 9 -11.27 3.18 3.93
C TYR A 9 -10.36 3.93 4.92
N GLU A 10 -10.92 4.43 6.02
CA GLU A 10 -10.12 5.10 7.06
C GLU A 10 -9.21 4.14 7.81
N LEU A 11 -9.65 2.90 8.03
CA LEU A 11 -8.78 1.87 8.61
C LEU A 11 -7.57 1.60 7.71
N SER A 12 -7.76 1.46 6.39
CA SER A 12 -6.65 1.31 5.44
C SER A 12 -5.66 2.48 5.52
N LYS A 13 -6.18 3.71 5.63
CA LYS A 13 -5.35 4.91 5.83
C LYS A 13 -4.55 4.85 7.13
N ALA A 14 -5.20 4.49 8.23
CA ALA A 14 -4.57 4.39 9.54
C ALA A 14 -3.46 3.33 9.58
N LEU A 15 -3.68 2.18 8.93
CA LEU A 15 -2.68 1.12 8.78
C LEU A 15 -1.44 1.62 8.03
N ILE A 16 -1.61 2.34 6.92
CA ILE A 16 -0.48 2.94 6.19
C ILE A 16 0.28 3.94 7.08
N VAL A 17 -0.41 4.80 7.83
CA VAL A 17 0.23 5.75 8.74
C VAL A 17 1.00 5.04 9.86
N LYS A 18 0.43 3.98 10.42
CA LYS A 18 1.11 3.16 11.44
C LYS A 18 2.34 2.46 10.85
N GLY A 19 2.24 1.94 9.63
CA GLY A 19 3.39 1.42 8.88
C GLY A 19 4.49 2.48 8.72
N HIS A 20 4.13 3.73 8.37
CA HIS A 20 5.10 4.82 8.27
C HIS A 20 5.81 5.08 9.60
N PHE A 21 5.08 5.05 10.72
CA PHE A 21 5.68 5.25 12.05
C PHE A 21 6.79 4.23 12.35
N HIS A 22 6.59 2.96 12.00
CA HIS A 22 7.62 1.92 12.15
C HIS A 22 8.74 2.06 11.11
N TRP A 23 8.40 2.44 9.88
CA TRP A 23 9.38 2.69 8.83
C TRP A 23 10.39 3.78 9.22
N PHE A 24 9.94 4.89 9.80
CA PHE A 24 10.82 5.97 10.26
C PHE A 24 11.70 5.58 11.45
N GLN A 25 11.48 4.41 12.05
CA GLN A 25 12.32 3.83 13.10
C GLN A 25 13.18 2.66 12.58
N ASP A 26 13.29 2.51 11.25
CA ASP A 26 13.97 1.40 10.57
C ASP A 26 13.43 0.00 10.95
N GLN A 27 12.21 -0.07 11.49
CA GLN A 27 11.54 -1.32 11.85
C GLN A 27 10.78 -1.88 10.64
N PHE A 28 11.52 -2.22 9.57
CA PHE A 28 10.94 -2.61 8.28
C PHE A 28 10.00 -3.83 8.34
N PRO A 29 10.29 -4.92 9.10
CA PRO A 29 9.34 -6.04 9.23
C PRO A 29 8.01 -5.65 9.89
N ALA A 30 8.06 -4.77 10.90
CA ALA A 30 6.86 -4.27 11.56
C ALA A 30 6.06 -3.35 10.63
N ALA A 31 6.74 -2.45 9.92
CA ALA A 31 6.11 -1.59 8.92
C ALA A 31 5.42 -2.41 7.82
N LEU A 32 6.09 -3.43 7.30
CA LEU A 32 5.57 -4.32 6.26
C LEU A 32 4.27 -5.00 6.69
N THR A 33 4.17 -5.45 7.94
CA THR A 33 2.94 -6.08 8.46
C THR A 33 1.73 -5.17 8.28
N TYR A 34 1.86 -3.89 8.64
CA TYR A 34 0.75 -2.93 8.50
C TYR A 34 0.47 -2.57 7.05
N TYR A 35 1.49 -2.45 6.20
CA TYR A 35 1.28 -2.20 4.78
C TYR A 35 0.57 -3.38 4.10
N GLN A 36 0.92 -4.63 4.41
CA GLN A 36 0.26 -5.81 3.87
C GLN A 36 -1.20 -5.92 4.33
N GLU A 37 -1.49 -5.57 5.58
CA GLU A 37 -2.88 -5.47 6.07
C GLU A 37 -3.66 -4.40 5.30
N ALA A 38 -3.05 -3.24 5.03
CA ALA A 38 -3.64 -2.19 4.21
C ALA A 38 -3.87 -2.63 2.75
N VAL A 39 -2.95 -3.40 2.15
CA VAL A 39 -3.13 -4.00 0.81
C VAL A 39 -4.34 -4.93 0.82
N HIS A 40 -4.40 -5.88 1.76
CA HIS A 40 -5.50 -6.84 1.85
C HIS A 40 -6.85 -6.14 1.98
N LEU A 41 -6.92 -5.13 2.85
CA LEU A 41 -8.13 -4.38 3.08
C LEU A 41 -8.55 -3.55 1.86
N SER A 42 -7.59 -2.85 1.25
CA SER A 42 -7.84 -2.04 0.06
C SER A 42 -8.33 -2.89 -1.11
N ARG A 43 -7.71 -4.05 -1.33
CA ARG A 43 -8.12 -5.02 -2.36
C ARG A 43 -9.54 -5.53 -2.11
N ARG A 44 -9.85 -5.91 -0.86
CA ARG A 44 -11.18 -6.43 -0.48
C ARG A 44 -12.32 -5.45 -0.76
N TYR A 45 -12.08 -4.15 -0.63
CA TYR A 45 -13.11 -3.12 -0.79
C TYR A 45 -12.99 -2.29 -2.07
N GLY A 46 -11.97 -2.55 -2.89
CA GLY A 46 -11.74 -1.88 -4.18
C GLY A 46 -11.08 -0.50 -4.09
N TYR A 47 -10.32 -0.21 -3.04
CA TYR A 47 -9.62 1.06 -2.84
C TYR A 47 -8.28 1.07 -3.59
N LYS A 48 -8.34 1.05 -4.93
CA LYS A 48 -7.16 0.81 -5.77
C LYS A 48 -6.01 1.79 -5.54
N GLN A 49 -6.27 3.09 -5.31
CA GLN A 49 -5.21 4.06 -4.99
C GLN A 49 -4.51 3.74 -3.65
N ARG A 50 -5.27 3.29 -2.65
CA ARG A 50 -4.72 2.86 -1.35
C ARG A 50 -3.96 1.56 -1.46
N GLU A 51 -4.45 0.63 -2.26
CA GLU A 51 -3.75 -0.63 -2.57
C GLU A 51 -2.39 -0.31 -3.21
N TYR A 52 -2.36 0.54 -4.23
CA TYR A 52 -1.12 0.98 -4.85
C TYR A 52 -0.16 1.62 -3.84
N THR A 53 -0.65 2.55 -3.02
CA THR A 53 0.18 3.21 -2.00
C THR A 53 0.76 2.21 -1.02
N ALA A 54 -0.04 1.27 -0.52
CA ALA A 54 0.40 0.25 0.42
C ALA A 54 1.40 -0.75 -0.22
N LEU A 55 1.22 -1.09 -1.51
CA LEU A 55 2.18 -1.90 -2.27
C LEU A 55 3.52 -1.17 -2.45
N LEU A 56 3.51 0.13 -2.78
CA LEU A 56 4.73 0.94 -2.86
C LEU A 56 5.50 0.92 -1.55
N LYS A 57 4.79 1.12 -0.43
CA LYS A 57 5.42 1.10 0.89
C LYS A 57 5.93 -0.29 1.28
N SER A 58 5.23 -1.35 0.88
CA SER A 58 5.70 -2.74 1.05
C SER A 58 6.96 -3.02 0.24
N SER A 59 7.00 -2.58 -1.03
CA SER A 59 8.18 -2.67 -1.91
C SER A 59 9.40 -1.99 -1.30
N ASN A 60 9.22 -0.80 -0.70
CA ASN A 60 10.29 -0.10 0.01
C ASN A 60 10.81 -0.90 1.23
N CYS A 61 9.93 -1.61 1.96
CA CYS A 61 10.34 -2.51 3.05
C CYS A 61 11.17 -3.67 2.53
N PHE A 62 10.72 -4.32 1.47
CA PHE A 62 11.48 -5.41 0.86
C PHE A 62 12.85 -4.94 0.34
N ASP A 63 12.92 -3.75 -0.27
CA ASP A 63 14.19 -3.15 -0.70
C ASP A 63 15.16 -2.95 0.47
N LYS A 64 14.69 -2.40 1.59
CA LYS A 64 15.50 -2.22 2.81
C LYS A 64 15.94 -3.52 3.46
N MET A 65 15.15 -4.57 3.33
CA MET A 65 15.47 -5.91 3.84
C MET A 65 16.31 -6.75 2.86
N GLY A 66 16.58 -6.24 1.65
CA GLY A 66 17.33 -6.97 0.61
C GLY A 66 16.54 -8.05 -0.12
N ASP A 67 15.22 -8.08 0.06
CA ASP A 67 14.33 -9.09 -0.48
C ASP A 67 13.84 -8.70 -1.89
N LYS A 68 14.68 -8.99 -2.89
CA LYS A 68 14.44 -8.55 -4.27
C LYS A 68 13.23 -9.20 -4.93
N LEU A 69 12.94 -10.45 -4.59
CA LEU A 69 11.85 -11.19 -5.21
C LEU A 69 10.50 -10.59 -4.81
N GLN A 70 10.27 -10.40 -3.51
CA GLN A 70 9.03 -9.84 -2.99
C GLN A 70 8.88 -8.36 -3.36
N LYS A 71 10.01 -7.63 -3.51
CA LYS A 71 10.01 -6.29 -4.10
C LYS A 71 9.47 -6.31 -5.54
N CYS A 72 9.99 -7.21 -6.39
CA CYS A 72 9.52 -7.35 -7.77
C CYS A 72 8.04 -7.68 -7.82
N ASP A 73 7.56 -8.60 -7.00
CA ASP A 73 6.13 -8.96 -6.93
C ASP A 73 5.26 -7.73 -6.61
N CYS A 74 5.68 -6.89 -5.65
CA CYS A 74 4.97 -5.65 -5.35
C CYS A 74 4.94 -4.68 -6.54
N LEU A 75 6.06 -4.53 -7.25
CA LEU A 75 6.17 -3.64 -8.40
C LEU A 75 5.29 -4.11 -9.57
N GLU A 76 5.19 -5.42 -9.78
CA GLU A 76 4.32 -6.00 -10.80
C GLU A 76 2.84 -5.75 -10.50
N GLU A 77 2.42 -5.93 -9.23
CA GLU A 77 1.06 -5.60 -8.79
C GLU A 77 0.76 -4.11 -8.96
N MET A 78 1.70 -3.24 -8.59
CA MET A 78 1.56 -1.80 -8.80
C MET A 78 1.40 -1.44 -10.27
N HIS A 79 2.18 -2.06 -11.16
CA HIS A 79 2.07 -1.83 -12.59
C HIS A 79 0.70 -2.27 -13.15
N ARG A 80 0.16 -3.40 -12.67
CA ARG A 80 -1.22 -3.82 -12.99
C ARG A 80 -2.24 -2.76 -12.57
N LEU A 81 -2.14 -2.25 -11.34
CA LEU A 81 -3.05 -1.22 -10.84
C LEU A 81 -2.95 0.11 -11.59
N GLN A 82 -1.74 0.52 -12.01
CA GLN A 82 -1.54 1.73 -12.83
C GLN A 82 -2.31 1.63 -14.14
N ASN A 83 -2.21 0.47 -14.82
CA ASN A 83 -2.92 0.22 -16.07
C ASN A 83 -4.44 0.24 -15.87
N GLU A 84 -4.94 -0.30 -14.74
CA GLU A 84 -6.37 -0.28 -14.43
C GLU A 84 -6.92 1.10 -14.05
N LEU A 85 -6.09 1.95 -13.45
CA LEU A 85 -6.49 3.29 -13.02
C LEU A 85 -6.25 4.35 -14.10
N PHE A 86 -5.70 3.97 -15.26
CA PHE A 86 -5.19 4.89 -16.28
C PHE A 86 -4.22 5.94 -15.70
N ILE A 87 -3.50 5.59 -14.63
CA ILE A 87 -2.56 6.52 -13.97
C ILE A 87 -1.36 6.70 -14.88
N ILE A 88 -1.12 7.96 -15.28
CA ILE A 88 -0.01 8.32 -16.16
C ILE A 88 1.20 8.77 -15.32
N SER A 89 0.99 9.14 -14.05
CA SER A 89 2.03 9.67 -13.15
C SER A 89 1.77 9.37 -11.66
N GLU A 90 2.85 9.14 -10.89
CA GLU A 90 2.82 8.95 -9.43
C GLU A 90 2.17 10.14 -8.68
N VAL A 91 2.16 11.33 -9.28
CA VAL A 91 1.59 12.56 -8.73
C VAL A 91 0.06 12.49 -8.61
N GLU A 92 -0.62 11.78 -9.52
CA GLU A 92 -2.09 11.64 -9.51
C GLU A 92 -2.60 10.78 -8.34
N ILE A 93 -1.70 10.09 -7.63
CA ILE A 93 -2.02 9.15 -6.56
C ILE A 93 -2.09 9.84 -5.20
N TYR A 94 -1.35 10.93 -5.01
CA TYR A 94 -1.24 11.61 -3.70
C TYR A 94 -2.41 12.56 -3.40
N GLU A 95 -3.21 12.93 -4.41
CA GLU A 95 -4.26 13.96 -4.28
C GLU A 95 -5.72 13.44 -4.31
N ALA A 96 -5.95 12.12 -4.26
CA ALA A 96 -7.29 11.53 -4.30
C ALA A 96 -7.77 10.90 -2.97
#